data_AF-A0A1M3BXQ8-F1
#
_entry.id   AF-A0A1M3BXQ8-F1
#
_cell.length_a   1.000
_cell.length_b   1.000
_cell.length_c   1.000
_cell.angle_alpha   90.00
_cell.angle_beta   90.00
_cell.angle_gamma   90.00
#
_symmetry.space_group_name_H-M   'P 1'
#
loop_
_entity.id
_entity.type
_entity.pdbx_description
1 polymer ?
#
loop_
_entity_poly.entity_id
_entity_poly.type
_entity_poly.pdbx_seq_one_letter_code
_entity_poly.pdbx_strand_id
1 'polypeptide(L)'
;MNRHYRRYDFEGDLEKALNRVDFFRIFHTMALRHGFEHFGVLQLANEHETSLLAGRLMLHDLPAGLAETYDKRYRLNDSALFKSFYKSTIPTVWRAPDAMENGSAEGADFLDQIGFDMAMSIPVHSVTGTRYVVLFLGDGEEIGRSEHFEICYEANCAFDYFHRQVLANKAGMGLTPRETEILRWISYGKTASEIALIVSVSEHTVNSHTATILKKLDVVNRTQMVAKAIREQIIQ
;
A
#
# COMPACT_ATOMS: atom_id res chain seq x y z
N MET A 1 15.56 16.47 -33.90
CA MET A 1 14.34 17.29 -33.73
C MET A 1 14.14 17.48 -32.23
N ASN A 2 14.51 18.65 -31.71
CA ASN A 2 14.63 18.94 -30.28
C ASN A 2 13.26 18.95 -29.59
N ARG A 3 12.96 17.95 -28.76
CA ARG A 3 11.89 18.05 -27.77
C ARG A 3 12.41 18.91 -26.62
N HIS A 4 12.01 20.18 -26.58
CA HIS A 4 12.09 21.02 -25.39
C HIS A 4 11.15 20.43 -24.31
N TYR A 5 11.63 19.42 -23.57
CA TYR A 5 11.02 19.09 -22.30
C TYR A 5 11.37 20.22 -21.33
N ARG A 6 10.35 20.98 -20.91
CA ARG A 6 10.40 21.67 -19.62
C ARG A 6 10.89 20.61 -18.62
N ARG A 7 12.05 20.82 -18.00
CA ARG A 7 12.63 19.89 -17.03
C ARG A 7 11.57 19.69 -15.94
N TYR A 8 10.92 18.53 -15.94
CA TYR A 8 9.95 18.18 -14.91
C TYR A 8 10.71 18.16 -13.59
N ASP A 9 10.34 19.06 -12.69
CA ASP A 9 10.99 19.23 -11.39
C ASP A 9 10.32 18.30 -10.38
N PHE A 10 10.55 16.99 -10.57
CA PHE A 10 9.95 15.96 -9.75
C PHE A 10 10.20 16.19 -8.25
N GLU A 11 11.45 16.50 -7.89
CA GLU A 11 11.85 16.76 -6.51
C GLU A 11 11.15 18.00 -5.96
N GLY A 12 11.14 19.10 -6.72
CA GLY A 12 10.46 20.32 -6.30
C GLY A 12 8.94 20.20 -6.20
N ASP A 13 8.32 19.33 -6.99
CA ASP A 13 6.89 19.00 -6.89
C ASP A 13 6.60 18.15 -5.64
N LEU A 14 7.46 17.17 -5.32
CA LEU A 14 7.34 16.36 -4.10
C LEU A 14 7.46 17.19 -2.82
N GLU A 15 8.44 18.11 -2.76
CA GLU A 15 8.66 18.95 -1.57
C GLU A 15 7.47 19.86 -1.24
N LYS A 16 6.71 20.26 -2.26
CA LYS A 16 5.55 21.16 -2.13
C LYS A 16 4.23 20.41 -1.92
N ALA A 17 4.19 19.11 -2.18
CA ALA A 17 2.97 18.32 -2.11
C ALA A 17 2.55 18.05 -0.66
N LEU A 18 1.31 18.42 -0.31
CA LEU A 18 0.77 18.30 1.05
C LEU A 18 -0.52 17.49 1.13
N ASN A 19 -1.23 17.32 0.01
CA ASN A 19 -2.55 16.72 0.01
C ASN A 19 -2.77 15.75 -1.16
N ARG A 20 -3.91 15.03 -1.13
CA ARG A 20 -4.27 14.04 -2.14
C ARG A 20 -4.28 14.58 -3.57
N VAL A 21 -4.65 15.84 -3.78
CA VAL A 21 -4.71 16.45 -5.12
C VAL A 21 -3.31 16.66 -5.69
N ASP A 22 -2.36 17.07 -4.85
CA ASP A 22 -0.96 17.23 -5.26
C ASP A 22 -0.37 15.89 -5.68
N PHE A 23 -0.54 14.86 -4.84
CA PHE A 23 -0.05 13.51 -5.14
C PHE A 23 -0.78 12.88 -6.33
N PHE A 24 -2.07 13.14 -6.51
CA PHE A 24 -2.80 12.71 -7.71
C PHE A 24 -2.10 13.24 -8.97
N ARG A 25 -1.78 14.54 -9.00
CA ARG A 25 -1.09 15.16 -10.14
C ARG A 25 0.29 14.58 -10.38
N ILE A 26 1.04 14.29 -9.31
CA ILE A 26 2.39 13.71 -9.41
C ILE A 26 2.33 12.31 -10.02
N PHE A 27 1.51 11.40 -9.48
CA PHE A 27 1.40 10.04 -10.01
C PHE A 27 0.79 10.02 -11.42
N HIS A 28 -0.22 10.86 -11.69
CA HIS A 28 -0.80 10.97 -13.03
C HIS A 28 0.23 11.46 -14.06
N THR A 29 1.00 12.50 -13.72
CA THR A 29 2.05 13.03 -14.60
C THR A 29 3.15 11.98 -14.82
N MET A 30 3.50 11.22 -13.78
CA MET A 30 4.45 10.10 -13.87
C MET A 30 3.95 9.03 -14.85
N ALA A 31 2.68 8.62 -14.75
CA ALA A 31 2.08 7.65 -15.66
C ALA A 31 2.24 8.11 -17.13
N LEU A 32 1.78 9.32 -17.43
CA LEU A 32 1.82 9.89 -18.79
C LEU A 32 3.26 10.05 -19.33
N ARG A 33 4.21 10.45 -18.48
CA ARG A 33 5.63 10.61 -18.88
C ARG A 33 6.28 9.30 -19.29
N HIS A 34 5.87 8.19 -18.67
CA HIS A 34 6.40 6.87 -18.93
C HIS A 34 5.54 6.04 -19.91
N GLY A 35 4.55 6.66 -20.58
CA GLY A 35 3.75 6.01 -21.62
C GLY A 35 2.56 5.19 -21.11
N PHE A 36 2.22 5.33 -19.83
CA PHE A 36 0.98 4.80 -19.27
C PHE A 36 -0.14 5.83 -19.32
N GLU A 37 -1.38 5.38 -19.21
CA GLU A 37 -2.57 6.22 -19.26
C GLU A 37 -3.14 6.49 -17.87
N HIS A 38 -2.98 5.52 -16.99
CA HIS A 38 -3.60 5.48 -15.68
C HIS A 38 -2.62 5.02 -14.60
N PHE A 39 -2.93 5.34 -13.34
CA PHE A 39 -2.25 4.84 -12.17
C PHE A 39 -3.23 4.44 -11.06
N GLY A 40 -2.75 3.61 -10.14
CA GLY A 40 -3.41 3.32 -8.88
C GLY A 40 -2.42 3.01 -7.77
N VAL A 41 -2.65 3.54 -6.57
CA VAL A 41 -1.94 3.19 -5.34
C VAL A 41 -2.84 2.27 -4.54
N LEU A 42 -2.49 0.99 -4.46
CA LEU A 42 -3.28 -0.03 -3.80
C LEU A 42 -2.66 -0.36 -2.45
N GLN A 43 -3.46 -0.44 -1.40
CA GLN A 43 -3.05 -1.01 -0.12
C GLN A 43 -3.26 -2.52 -0.14
N LEU A 44 -2.23 -3.28 0.22
CA LEU A 44 -2.37 -4.73 0.44
C LEU A 44 -2.76 -4.96 1.90
N ALA A 45 -3.72 -5.84 2.16
CA ALA A 45 -3.83 -6.49 3.48
C ALA A 45 -3.66 -7.99 3.35
N ASN A 46 -4.05 -8.76 4.35
CA ASN A 46 -3.84 -10.20 4.35
C ASN A 46 -4.49 -10.87 3.13
N GLU A 47 -3.76 -11.78 2.51
CA GLU A 47 -4.19 -12.57 1.34
C GLU A 47 -5.52 -13.30 1.56
N HIS A 48 -5.85 -13.62 2.83
CA HIS A 48 -7.06 -14.35 3.22
C HIS A 48 -8.30 -13.47 3.39
N GLU A 49 -8.19 -12.13 3.34
CA GLU A 49 -9.36 -11.25 3.37
C GLU A 49 -9.94 -11.09 1.97
N THR A 50 -11.24 -11.32 1.81
CA THR A 50 -11.95 -11.02 0.56
C THR A 50 -11.76 -9.54 0.24
N SER A 51 -11.01 -9.27 -0.83
CA SER A 51 -10.60 -7.91 -1.18
C SER A 51 -11.33 -7.43 -2.42
N LEU A 52 -12.08 -6.34 -2.26
CA LEU A 52 -12.67 -5.57 -3.35
C LEU A 52 -11.63 -4.54 -3.83
N LEU A 53 -11.44 -4.42 -5.14
CA LEU A 53 -10.53 -3.47 -5.77
C LEU A 53 -10.81 -2.04 -5.32
N ALA A 54 -12.07 -1.60 -5.34
CA ALA A 54 -12.45 -0.24 -4.94
C ALA A 54 -12.07 0.06 -3.48
N GLY A 55 -12.16 -0.95 -2.60
CA GLY A 55 -11.78 -0.82 -1.19
C GLY A 55 -10.27 -0.78 -0.93
N ARG A 56 -9.44 -1.22 -1.90
CA ARG A 56 -7.97 -1.21 -1.78
C ARG A 56 -7.32 0.01 -2.41
N LEU A 57 -8.02 0.73 -3.28
CA LEU A 57 -7.50 1.90 -3.99
C LEU A 57 -7.42 3.12 -3.07
N MET A 58 -6.20 3.55 -2.73
CA MET A 58 -5.93 4.69 -1.86
C MET A 58 -5.91 6.02 -2.63
N LEU A 59 -5.48 5.97 -3.88
CA LEU A 59 -5.38 7.07 -4.83
C LEU A 59 -5.27 6.50 -6.24
N HIS A 60 -6.07 6.96 -7.20
CA HIS A 60 -6.03 6.47 -8.57
C HIS A 60 -6.76 7.43 -9.51
N ASP A 61 -6.56 7.26 -10.81
CA ASP A 61 -7.26 7.96 -11.89
C ASP A 61 -8.01 7.00 -12.84
N LEU A 62 -8.20 5.74 -12.44
CA LEU A 62 -8.95 4.76 -13.23
C LEU A 62 -10.29 5.32 -13.71
N PRO A 63 -10.75 4.93 -14.91
CA PRO A 63 -12.05 5.33 -15.45
C PRO A 63 -13.19 5.18 -14.44
N ALA A 64 -14.08 6.17 -14.41
CA ALA A 64 -15.17 6.21 -13.45
C ALA A 64 -16.03 4.95 -13.50
N GLY A 65 -16.25 4.31 -12.35
CA GLY A 65 -17.07 3.09 -12.25
C GLY A 65 -16.34 1.79 -12.62
N LEU A 66 -15.08 1.86 -13.06
CA LEU A 66 -14.32 0.67 -13.47
C LEU A 66 -14.12 -0.28 -12.28
N ALA A 67 -13.64 0.22 -11.14
CA ALA A 67 -13.38 -0.60 -9.97
C ALA A 67 -14.65 -1.25 -9.42
N GLU A 68 -15.77 -0.52 -9.38
CA GLU A 68 -17.06 -1.04 -8.94
C GLU A 68 -17.63 -2.08 -9.92
N THR A 69 -17.38 -1.91 -11.21
CA THR A 69 -17.79 -2.88 -12.24
C THR A 69 -16.95 -4.15 -12.15
N TYR A 70 -15.65 -4.01 -11.91
CA TYR A 70 -14.74 -5.11 -11.63
C TYR A 70 -15.23 -5.91 -10.41
N ASP A 71 -15.50 -5.24 -9.29
CA ASP A 71 -15.91 -5.85 -8.01
C ASP A 71 -17.25 -6.60 -8.07
N LYS A 72 -18.13 -6.22 -9.01
CA LYS A 72 -19.39 -6.94 -9.28
C LYS A 72 -19.19 -8.27 -10.00
N ARG A 73 -18.11 -8.39 -10.77
CA ARG A 73 -17.88 -9.52 -11.69
C ARG A 73 -16.77 -10.45 -11.21
N TYR A 74 -15.77 -9.90 -10.53
CA TYR A 74 -14.52 -10.58 -10.23
C TYR A 74 -14.13 -10.39 -8.77
N ARG A 75 -13.11 -11.15 -8.35
CA ARG A 75 -12.48 -11.03 -7.04
C ARG A 75 -11.01 -10.75 -7.26
N LEU A 76 -10.50 -9.72 -6.60
CA LEU A 76 -9.10 -9.32 -6.74
C LEU A 76 -8.15 -10.45 -6.33
N ASN A 77 -8.52 -11.23 -5.30
CA ASN A 77 -7.74 -12.38 -4.83
C ASN A 77 -7.65 -13.54 -5.83
N ASP A 78 -8.46 -13.57 -6.89
CA ASP A 78 -8.36 -14.59 -7.93
C ASP A 78 -7.27 -14.24 -8.95
N SER A 79 -6.98 -12.94 -9.11
CA SER A 79 -5.99 -12.43 -10.06
C SER A 79 -4.59 -12.95 -9.79
N ALA A 80 -3.94 -13.47 -10.82
CA ALA A 80 -2.54 -13.86 -10.76
C ALA A 80 -1.59 -12.66 -10.55
N LEU A 81 -1.89 -11.50 -11.16
CA LEU A 81 -1.15 -10.25 -10.94
C LEU A 81 -1.25 -9.86 -9.46
N PHE A 82 -2.44 -9.90 -8.86
CA PHE A 82 -2.60 -9.54 -7.45
C PHE A 82 -1.91 -10.54 -6.51
N LYS A 83 -2.01 -11.85 -6.78
CA LYS A 83 -1.29 -12.89 -6.02
C LYS A 83 0.22 -12.70 -6.06
N SER A 84 0.76 -12.21 -7.18
CA SER A 84 2.20 -11.97 -7.32
C SER A 84 2.73 -10.97 -6.28
N PHE A 85 1.89 -10.00 -5.89
CA PHE A 85 2.26 -8.98 -4.91
C PHE A 85 2.56 -9.57 -3.54
N TYR A 86 2.01 -10.74 -3.22
CA TYR A 86 2.30 -11.43 -1.96
C TYR A 86 3.56 -12.30 -2.02
N LYS A 87 4.08 -12.58 -3.22
CA LYS A 87 5.23 -13.46 -3.45
C LYS A 87 6.53 -12.71 -3.74
N SER A 88 6.45 -11.48 -4.24
CA SER A 88 7.60 -10.69 -4.67
C SER A 88 7.49 -9.22 -4.25
N THR A 89 8.65 -8.57 -4.12
CA THR A 89 8.77 -7.11 -3.97
C THR A 89 9.47 -6.46 -5.17
N ILE A 90 9.66 -7.22 -6.25
CA ILE A 90 10.35 -6.77 -7.45
C ILE A 90 9.35 -6.06 -8.37
N PRO A 91 9.67 -4.83 -8.85
CA PRO A 91 8.89 -4.18 -9.88
C PRO A 91 8.74 -5.07 -11.11
N THR A 92 7.51 -5.26 -11.58
CA THR A 92 7.20 -6.21 -12.66
C THR A 92 6.28 -5.56 -13.68
N VAL A 93 6.63 -5.73 -14.95
CA VAL A 93 5.78 -5.39 -16.09
C VAL A 93 4.97 -6.63 -16.48
N TRP A 94 3.67 -6.42 -16.65
CA TRP A 94 2.68 -7.42 -17.03
C TRP A 94 2.09 -7.02 -18.36
N ARG A 95 1.82 -8.00 -19.22
CA ARG A 95 1.05 -7.80 -20.43
C ARG A 95 -0.11 -8.77 -20.46
N ALA A 96 -1.23 -8.33 -21.00
CA ALA A 96 -2.27 -9.24 -21.44
C ALA A 96 -1.63 -10.20 -22.46
N PRO A 97 -1.87 -11.52 -22.36
CA PRO A 97 -1.35 -12.46 -23.34
C PRO A 97 -1.96 -12.10 -24.69
N ASP A 98 -1.12 -12.08 -25.73
CA ASP A 98 -1.64 -12.04 -27.08
C ASP A 98 -2.61 -13.21 -27.23
N ALA A 99 -3.82 -12.96 -27.75
CA ALA A 99 -4.88 -13.96 -27.92
C ALA A 99 -4.48 -15.19 -28.77
N MET A 100 -3.22 -15.30 -29.19
CA MET A 100 -2.66 -16.33 -30.08
C MET A 100 -1.53 -17.19 -29.50
N GLU A 101 -0.92 -16.88 -28.34
CA GLU A 101 0.22 -17.70 -27.83
C GLU A 101 -0.02 -18.32 -26.45
N ASN A 102 -0.08 -19.66 -26.45
CA ASN A 102 -0.08 -20.52 -25.27
C ASN A 102 1.26 -20.40 -24.51
N GLY A 103 1.36 -19.50 -23.55
CA GLY A 103 2.54 -19.38 -22.68
C GLY A 103 2.25 -18.61 -21.39
N SER A 104 2.03 -19.35 -20.30
CA SER A 104 1.83 -18.88 -18.91
C SER A 104 0.82 -17.73 -18.72
N ALA A 105 -0.44 -18.10 -18.49
CA ALA A 105 -1.54 -17.22 -18.09
C ALA A 105 -1.40 -16.68 -16.65
N GLU A 106 -0.22 -16.22 -16.25
CA GLU A 106 0.00 -15.59 -14.94
C GLU A 106 -0.06 -14.07 -15.09
N GLY A 107 -1.23 -13.49 -14.78
CA GLY A 107 -1.48 -12.04 -14.69
C GLY A 107 -2.42 -11.48 -15.75
N ALA A 108 -2.66 -12.26 -16.80
CA ALA A 108 -3.56 -12.01 -17.92
C ALA A 108 -4.98 -11.60 -17.50
N ASP A 109 -5.50 -12.28 -16.49
CA ASP A 109 -6.90 -12.21 -16.12
C ASP A 109 -7.32 -10.79 -15.69
N PHE A 110 -6.51 -10.12 -14.89
CA PHE A 110 -6.85 -8.80 -14.37
C PHE A 110 -6.82 -7.76 -15.47
N LEU A 111 -5.76 -7.72 -16.26
CA LEU A 111 -5.57 -6.77 -17.35
C LEU A 111 -6.71 -6.83 -18.37
N ASP A 112 -7.06 -8.05 -18.82
CA ASP A 112 -8.22 -8.28 -19.70
C ASP A 112 -9.54 -7.82 -19.05
N GLN A 113 -9.71 -8.07 -17.75
CA GLN A 113 -10.93 -7.73 -17.00
C GLN A 113 -11.12 -6.23 -16.79
N ILE A 114 -10.02 -5.46 -16.71
CA ILE A 114 -10.06 -4.00 -16.56
C ILE A 114 -9.90 -3.26 -17.90
N GLY A 115 -9.51 -3.97 -18.97
CA GLY A 115 -9.41 -3.45 -20.33
C GLY A 115 -8.14 -2.64 -20.59
N PHE A 116 -6.99 -3.11 -20.11
CA PHE A 116 -5.67 -2.56 -20.45
C PHE A 116 -4.72 -3.66 -20.92
N ASP A 117 -3.85 -3.35 -21.87
CA ASP A 117 -2.91 -4.33 -22.42
C ASP A 117 -1.65 -4.49 -21.56
N MET A 118 -1.30 -3.48 -20.77
CA MET A 118 -0.08 -3.44 -19.96
C MET A 118 -0.32 -2.91 -18.55
N ALA A 119 0.38 -3.52 -17.58
CA ALA A 119 0.57 -2.95 -16.24
C ALA A 119 2.05 -2.93 -15.86
N MET A 120 2.48 -1.90 -15.15
CA MET A 120 3.68 -1.97 -14.32
C MET A 120 3.30 -1.90 -12.85
N SER A 121 3.76 -2.87 -12.10
CA SER A 121 3.55 -2.98 -10.66
C SER A 121 4.82 -2.68 -9.91
N ILE A 122 4.75 -1.80 -8.92
CA ILE A 122 5.89 -1.36 -8.12
C ILE A 122 5.52 -1.53 -6.65
N PRO A 123 5.94 -2.64 -6.00
CA PRO A 123 5.71 -2.85 -4.58
C PRO A 123 6.44 -1.79 -3.74
N VAL A 124 5.70 -1.14 -2.85
CA VAL A 124 6.21 -0.07 -1.96
C VAL A 124 5.74 -0.31 -0.53
N HIS A 125 6.47 0.23 0.45
CA HIS A 125 6.23 -0.05 1.86
C HIS A 125 6.21 1.24 2.65
N SER A 126 5.29 1.35 3.61
CA SER A 126 5.39 2.38 4.63
C SER A 126 6.54 2.07 5.58
N VAL A 127 6.97 3.09 6.33
CA VAL A 127 7.92 2.92 7.46
C VAL A 127 7.38 2.01 8.56
N THR A 128 6.05 1.78 8.61
CA THR A 128 5.39 0.83 9.52
C THR A 128 5.32 -0.58 8.93
N GLY A 129 5.90 -0.85 7.76
CA GLY A 129 5.86 -2.17 7.14
C GLY A 129 4.53 -2.52 6.43
N THR A 130 3.57 -1.60 6.41
CA THR A 130 2.34 -1.78 5.62
C THR A 130 2.70 -1.79 4.14
N ARG A 131 2.21 -2.81 3.41
CA ARG A 131 2.54 -3.04 2.01
C ARG A 131 1.53 -2.36 1.10
N TYR A 132 2.04 -1.74 0.04
CA TYR A 132 1.26 -1.13 -1.02
C TYR A 132 1.87 -1.51 -2.36
N VAL A 133 1.12 -1.24 -3.43
CA VAL A 133 1.62 -1.35 -4.80
C VAL A 133 1.21 -0.11 -5.55
N VAL A 134 2.16 0.53 -6.22
CA VAL A 134 1.86 1.53 -7.26
C VAL A 134 1.73 0.77 -8.57
N LEU A 135 0.54 0.85 -9.17
CA LEU A 135 0.22 0.32 -10.48
C LEU A 135 0.22 1.47 -11.49
N PHE A 136 0.83 1.25 -12.64
CA PHE A 136 0.66 2.04 -13.84
C PHE A 136 0.03 1.17 -14.92
N LEU A 137 -0.94 1.70 -15.65
CA LEU A 137 -1.82 0.96 -16.54
C LEU A 137 -1.97 1.69 -17.87
N GLY A 138 -2.07 0.96 -18.97
CA GLY A 138 -2.33 1.53 -20.28
C GLY A 138 -2.04 0.53 -21.40
N ASP A 139 -2.10 1.03 -22.64
CA ASP A 139 -1.97 0.21 -23.86
C ASP A 139 -0.68 0.53 -24.63
N GLY A 140 0.33 1.02 -23.91
CA GLY A 140 1.61 1.47 -24.45
C GLY A 140 2.57 0.35 -24.90
N GLU A 141 3.70 0.77 -25.46
CA GLU A 141 4.79 -0.11 -25.89
C GLU A 141 5.71 -0.53 -24.73
N GLU A 142 6.62 -1.47 -25.00
CA GLU A 142 7.60 -1.95 -24.02
C GLU A 142 8.46 -0.81 -23.45
N ILE A 143 8.65 -0.83 -22.13
CA ILE A 143 9.42 0.18 -21.41
C ILE A 143 10.90 -0.16 -21.46
N GLY A 144 11.69 0.81 -21.92
CA GLY A 144 13.14 0.72 -21.92
C GLY A 144 13.72 0.60 -20.50
N ARG A 145 14.92 0.02 -20.40
CA ARG A 145 15.55 -0.25 -19.11
C ARG A 145 15.80 1.01 -18.28
N SER A 146 16.13 2.13 -18.92
CA SER A 146 16.36 3.40 -18.22
C SER A 146 15.06 3.94 -17.65
N GLU A 147 14.00 3.96 -18.46
CA GLU A 147 12.66 4.41 -18.08
C GLU A 147 12.09 3.54 -16.95
N HIS A 148 12.34 2.22 -16.99
CA HIS A 148 11.98 1.29 -15.93
C HIS A 148 12.64 1.66 -14.60
N PHE A 149 13.93 2.00 -14.59
CA PHE A 149 14.60 2.41 -13.35
C PHE A 149 14.11 3.78 -12.85
N GLU A 150 13.88 4.72 -13.75
CA GLU A 150 13.37 6.05 -13.43
C GLU A 150 12.00 5.97 -12.75
N ILE A 151 11.02 5.30 -13.37
CA ILE A 151 9.67 5.19 -12.79
C ILE A 151 9.67 4.42 -11.47
N CYS A 152 10.54 3.40 -11.31
CA CYS A 152 10.71 2.70 -10.03
C CYS A 152 11.19 3.64 -8.92
N TYR A 153 12.20 4.46 -9.22
CA TYR A 153 12.73 5.42 -8.27
C TYR A 153 11.69 6.49 -7.93
N GLU A 154 11.08 7.11 -8.96
CA GLU A 154 10.07 8.15 -8.78
C GLU A 154 8.86 7.62 -7.99
N ALA A 155 8.33 6.44 -8.31
CA ALA A 155 7.19 5.87 -7.61
C ALA A 155 7.49 5.58 -6.13
N ASN A 156 8.70 5.10 -5.79
CA ASN A 156 9.11 4.88 -4.40
C ASN A 156 9.18 6.20 -3.63
N CYS A 157 9.81 7.23 -4.19
CA CYS A 157 9.90 8.55 -3.58
C CYS A 157 8.52 9.19 -3.41
N ALA A 158 7.69 9.18 -4.47
CA ALA A 158 6.35 9.73 -4.43
C ALA A 158 5.45 9.02 -3.41
N PHE A 159 5.56 7.70 -3.32
CA PHE A 159 4.82 6.93 -2.32
C PHE A 159 5.24 7.28 -0.89
N ASP A 160 6.54 7.40 -0.59
CA ASP A 160 6.99 7.76 0.76
C ASP A 160 6.44 9.12 1.20
N TYR A 161 6.53 10.13 0.33
CA TYR A 161 5.95 11.45 0.59
C TYR A 161 4.43 11.39 0.74
N PHE A 162 3.73 10.68 -0.15
CA PHE A 162 2.29 10.50 -0.06
C PHE A 162 1.88 9.83 1.25
N HIS A 163 2.60 8.78 1.65
CA HIS A 163 2.33 8.08 2.89
C HIS A 163 2.52 9.01 4.08
N ARG A 164 3.66 9.70 4.21
CA ARG A 164 3.95 10.58 5.34
C ARG A 164 2.96 11.75 5.46
N GLN A 165 2.63 12.40 4.34
CA GLN A 165 1.80 13.60 4.36
C GLN A 165 0.30 13.29 4.44
N VAL A 166 -0.14 12.19 3.82
CA VAL A 166 -1.58 11.91 3.63
C VAL A 166 -2.07 10.68 4.39
N LEU A 167 -1.33 9.57 4.38
CA LEU A 167 -1.81 8.29 4.94
C LEU A 167 -1.47 8.10 6.42
N ALA A 168 -0.27 8.49 6.85
CA ALA A 168 0.27 8.26 8.19
C ALA A 168 -0.55 8.97 9.30
N ASN A 169 -1.27 10.04 8.96
CA ASN A 169 -2.16 10.74 9.88
C ASN A 169 -3.38 9.91 10.36
N LYS A 170 -3.56 8.69 9.84
CA LYS A 170 -4.57 7.72 10.32
C LYS A 170 -3.99 6.58 11.17
N ALA A 171 -2.67 6.49 11.33
CA ALA A 171 -2.00 5.32 11.92
C ALA A 171 -1.90 5.40 13.45
N GLY A 172 -3.03 5.21 14.10
CA GLY A 172 -3.11 4.89 15.51
C GLY A 172 -4.56 4.58 15.80
N MET A 173 -4.90 3.36 16.24
CA MET A 173 -6.27 2.96 16.60
C MET A 173 -6.79 3.69 17.86
N GLY A 174 -6.50 4.99 18.00
CA GLY A 174 -6.79 5.79 19.17
C GLY A 174 -5.98 5.38 20.41
N LEU A 175 -4.89 4.61 20.25
CA LEU A 175 -3.98 4.34 21.37
C LEU A 175 -3.18 5.59 21.70
N THR A 176 -3.13 5.91 22.98
CA THR A 176 -2.25 6.96 23.52
C THR A 176 -0.79 6.49 23.51
N PRO A 177 0.19 7.41 23.56
CA PRO A 177 1.61 7.03 23.63
C PRO A 177 1.91 6.04 24.78
N ARG A 178 1.23 6.22 25.92
CA ARG A 178 1.38 5.35 27.09
C ARG A 178 0.81 3.96 26.89
N GLU A 179 -0.34 3.86 26.21
CA GLU A 179 -0.94 2.57 25.86
C GLU A 179 -0.07 1.81 24.87
N THR A 180 0.50 2.49 23.88
CA THR A 180 1.44 1.89 22.92
C THR A 180 2.73 1.41 23.60
N GLU A 181 3.27 2.18 24.56
CA GLU A 181 4.44 1.78 25.34
C GLU A 181 4.17 0.50 26.15
N ILE A 182 3.03 0.44 26.86
CA ILE A 182 2.63 -0.75 27.64
C ILE A 182 2.44 -1.97 26.71
N LEU A 183 1.73 -1.78 25.59
CA LEU A 183 1.50 -2.82 24.59
C LEU A 183 2.82 -3.40 24.05
N ARG A 184 3.82 -2.54 23.80
CA ARG A 184 5.15 -2.97 23.35
C ARG A 184 5.86 -3.85 24.40
N TRP A 185 5.78 -3.52 25.69
CA TRP A 185 6.37 -4.40 26.70
C TRP A 185 5.61 -5.72 26.86
N ILE A 186 4.30 -5.71 26.65
CA ILE A 186 3.50 -6.94 26.59
C ILE A 186 3.96 -7.83 25.42
N SER A 187 4.28 -7.27 24.25
CA SER A 187 4.76 -8.09 23.11
C SER A 187 6.14 -8.71 23.35
N TYR A 188 6.99 -8.08 24.18
CA TYR A 188 8.23 -8.68 24.68
C TYR A 188 8.03 -9.70 25.81
N GLY A 189 6.79 -10.05 26.16
CA GLY A 189 6.47 -11.08 27.14
C GLY A 189 6.58 -10.63 28.60
N LYS A 190 6.61 -9.31 28.87
CA LYS A 190 6.71 -8.79 30.24
C LYS A 190 5.40 -8.96 31.01
N THR A 191 5.54 -9.29 32.29
CA THR A 191 4.44 -9.35 33.25
C THR A 191 4.01 -7.94 33.67
N ALA A 192 2.80 -7.81 34.23
CA ALA A 192 2.28 -6.49 34.60
C ALA A 192 3.14 -5.79 35.67
N SER A 193 3.76 -6.55 36.57
CA SER A 193 4.69 -6.06 37.59
C SER A 193 6.02 -5.60 37.00
N GLU A 194 6.59 -6.33 36.03
CA GLU A 194 7.79 -5.89 35.31
C GLU A 194 7.52 -4.61 34.51
N ILE A 195 6.38 -4.55 33.81
CA ILE A 195 5.99 -3.35 33.04
C ILE A 195 5.82 -2.17 33.98
N ALA A 196 5.15 -2.36 35.11
CA ALA A 196 4.94 -1.33 36.13
C ALA A 196 6.27 -0.72 36.60
N LEU A 197 7.29 -1.57 36.81
CA LEU A 197 8.64 -1.12 37.14
C LEU A 197 9.29 -0.33 35.98
N ILE A 198 9.21 -0.86 34.75
CA ILE A 198 9.83 -0.23 33.57
C ILE A 198 9.24 1.15 33.30
N VAL A 199 7.90 1.28 33.35
CA VAL A 199 7.21 2.51 32.98
C VAL A 199 6.93 3.41 34.20
N SER A 200 7.35 3.03 35.41
CA SER A 200 7.19 3.79 36.66
C SER A 200 5.73 4.08 37.04
N VAL A 201 4.88 3.04 37.08
CA VAL A 201 3.47 3.12 37.55
C VAL A 201 3.14 1.91 38.43
N SER A 202 1.92 1.84 38.98
CA SER A 202 1.48 0.64 39.70
C SER A 202 1.07 -0.49 38.74
N GLU A 203 1.16 -1.74 39.20
CA GLU A 203 0.65 -2.89 38.45
C GLU A 203 -0.86 -2.76 38.13
N HIS A 204 -1.62 -2.19 39.06
CA HIS A 204 -3.04 -1.88 38.84
C HIS A 204 -3.24 -0.91 37.65
N THR A 205 -2.39 0.12 37.54
CA THR A 205 -2.40 1.07 36.41
C THR A 205 -2.08 0.36 35.09
N VAL A 206 -1.10 -0.54 35.06
CA VAL A 206 -0.78 -1.34 33.86
C VAL A 206 -1.97 -2.21 33.45
N ASN A 207 -2.62 -2.87 34.41
CA ASN A 207 -3.79 -3.69 34.14
C ASN A 207 -4.97 -2.86 33.61
N SER A 208 -5.18 -1.64 34.13
CA SER A 208 -6.20 -0.71 33.63
C SER A 208 -5.93 -0.26 32.19
N HIS A 209 -4.69 0.10 31.86
CA HIS A 209 -4.31 0.40 30.47
C HIS A 209 -4.47 -0.83 29.57
N THR A 210 -4.08 -2.02 30.04
CA THR A 210 -4.26 -3.28 29.29
C THR A 210 -5.73 -3.52 28.95
N ALA A 211 -6.64 -3.33 29.90
CA ALA A 211 -8.08 -3.45 29.66
C ALA A 211 -8.60 -2.41 28.63
N THR A 212 -8.07 -1.19 28.69
CA THR A 212 -8.41 -0.13 27.73
C THR A 212 -7.90 -0.48 26.32
N ILE A 213 -6.68 -1.01 26.20
CA ILE A 213 -6.10 -1.45 24.93
C ILE A 213 -6.91 -2.61 24.34
N LEU A 214 -7.29 -3.62 25.16
CA LEU A 214 -8.14 -4.73 24.71
C LEU A 214 -9.45 -4.21 24.09
N LYS A 215 -10.08 -3.23 24.76
CA LYS A 215 -11.32 -2.60 24.28
C LYS A 215 -11.10 -1.80 23.00
N LYS A 216 -10.06 -0.97 22.93
CA LYS A 216 -9.75 -0.14 21.74
C LYS A 216 -9.40 -1.00 20.53
N LEU A 217 -8.73 -2.12 20.75
CA LEU A 217 -8.36 -3.07 19.69
C LEU A 217 -9.44 -4.12 19.43
N ASP A 218 -10.58 -4.11 20.12
CA ASP A 218 -11.66 -5.11 19.96
C ASP A 218 -11.15 -6.56 20.01
N VAL A 219 -10.47 -6.91 21.11
CA VAL A 219 -9.91 -8.24 21.38
C VAL A 219 -10.11 -8.61 22.84
N VAL A 220 -10.10 -9.90 23.16
CA VAL A 220 -10.47 -10.39 24.51
C VAL A 220 -9.30 -10.81 25.38
N ASN A 221 -8.08 -10.97 24.82
CA ASN A 221 -6.91 -11.37 25.61
C ASN A 221 -5.60 -10.76 25.09
N ARG A 222 -4.55 -10.84 25.92
CA ARG A 222 -3.23 -10.26 25.63
C ARG A 222 -2.58 -10.86 24.39
N THR A 223 -2.76 -12.15 24.13
CA THR A 223 -2.19 -12.80 22.94
C THR A 223 -2.83 -12.27 21.66
N GLN A 224 -4.16 -12.16 21.62
CA GLN A 224 -4.89 -11.55 20.50
C GLN A 224 -4.54 -10.07 20.35
N MET A 225 -4.36 -9.35 21.46
CA MET A 225 -3.89 -7.97 21.48
C MET A 225 -2.54 -7.83 20.78
N VAL A 226 -1.54 -8.63 21.17
CA VAL A 226 -0.21 -8.61 20.55
C VAL A 226 -0.31 -9.01 19.08
N ALA A 227 -1.01 -10.09 18.76
CA ALA A 227 -1.17 -10.55 17.37
C ALA A 227 -1.84 -9.50 16.48
N LYS A 228 -2.92 -8.86 16.95
CA LYS A 228 -3.60 -7.78 16.22
C LYS A 228 -2.71 -6.55 16.13
N ALA A 229 -2.04 -6.16 17.21
CA ALA A 229 -1.19 -4.99 17.20
C ALA A 229 0.03 -5.12 16.27
N ILE A 230 0.59 -6.32 16.12
CA ILE A 230 1.62 -6.63 15.12
C ILE A 230 1.03 -6.62 13.70
N ARG A 231 -0.09 -7.32 13.48
CA ARG A 231 -0.74 -7.38 12.15
C ARG A 231 -1.14 -6.01 11.62
N GLU A 232 -1.62 -5.15 12.50
CA GLU A 232 -2.06 -3.79 12.20
C GLU A 232 -0.93 -2.76 12.35
N GLN A 233 0.31 -3.22 12.58
CA GLN A 233 1.54 -2.43 12.65
C GLN A 233 1.51 -1.28 13.67
N ILE A 234 0.81 -1.49 14.79
CA ILE A 234 0.85 -0.58 15.96
C ILE A 234 2.18 -0.73 16.71
N ILE A 235 2.72 -1.95 16.75
CA ILE A 235 4.01 -2.30 17.35
C ILE A 235 4.77 -3.26 16.41
N GLN A 236 6.09 -3.27 16.54
CA GLN A 236 7.02 -4.10 15.77
C GLN A 236 7.36 -5.39 16.51
#